data_AF-A0A348XKE3-F1
#
_entry.id   AF-A0A348XKE3-F1
#
_cell.length_a   1.000
_cell.length_b   1.000
_cell.length_c   1.000
_cell.angle_alpha   90.00
_cell.angle_beta   90.00
_cell.angle_gamma   90.00
#
_symmetry.space_group_name_H-M   'P 1'
#
loop_
_entity.id
_entity.type
_entity.pdbx_description
1 polymer ?
#
loop_
_entity_poly.entity_id
_entity_poly.type
_entity_poly.pdbx_seq_one_letter_code
_entity_poly.pdbx_strand_id
1 'polypeptide(L)'
;MRPDLNRSRADCQVAFACARVGLGGEALHYAARGFFRTCEHEVAKWEQAFAHLAVSAAAHAADVSGVHRDHYDRAVEVWAQLSSENKTLFDVSLAVVSKPHA
;
A
#
# COMPACT_ATOMS: atom_id res chain seq x y z
N MET A 1 -18.85 -2.60 -13.72
CA MET A 1 -17.61 -3.21 -13.21
C MET A 1 -16.45 -2.64 -14.05
N ARG A 2 -15.40 -2.07 -13.44
CA ARG A 2 -14.23 -1.50 -14.17
C ARG A 2 -13.07 -2.51 -14.07
N PRO A 3 -12.79 -3.32 -15.11
CA PRO A 3 -11.79 -4.40 -15.03
C PRO A 3 -10.40 -3.92 -14.60
N ASP A 4 -10.02 -2.71 -15.01
CA ASP A 4 -8.70 -2.15 -14.71
C ASP A 4 -8.52 -1.79 -13.23
N LEU A 5 -9.58 -1.31 -12.57
CA LEU A 5 -9.54 -1.03 -11.13
C LEU A 5 -9.40 -2.33 -10.31
N ASN A 6 -10.13 -3.38 -10.69
CA ASN A 6 -10.00 -4.69 -10.02
C ASN A 6 -8.62 -5.30 -10.20
N ARG A 7 -8.00 -5.15 -11.38
CA ARG A 7 -6.59 -5.54 -11.59
C ARG A 7 -5.63 -4.74 -10.73
N SER A 8 -5.86 -3.44 -10.59
CA SER A 8 -5.01 -2.55 -9.77
C SER A 8 -5.07 -2.93 -8.29
N ARG A 9 -6.27 -3.26 -7.79
CA ARG A 9 -6.47 -3.79 -6.43
C ARG A 9 -5.71 -5.10 -6.22
N ALA A 10 -5.81 -6.02 -7.18
CA ALA A 10 -5.08 -7.28 -7.13
C ALA A 10 -3.56 -7.07 -7.17
N ASP A 11 -3.06 -6.16 -8.02
CA ASP A 11 -1.64 -5.80 -8.09
C ASP A 11 -1.15 -5.25 -6.73
N CYS A 12 -1.92 -4.39 -6.04
CA CYS A 12 -1.59 -3.93 -4.68
C CYS A 12 -1.53 -5.08 -3.65
N GLN A 13 -2.44 -6.05 -3.73
CA GLN A 13 -2.44 -7.22 -2.85
C GLN A 13 -1.23 -8.14 -3.11
N VAL A 14 -0.89 -8.37 -4.38
CA VAL A 14 0.29 -9.16 -4.76
C VAL A 14 1.56 -8.46 -4.29
N ALA A 15 1.66 -7.14 -4.48
CA ALA A 15 2.79 -6.36 -3.99
C ALA A 15 2.99 -6.53 -2.48
N PHE A 16 1.90 -6.42 -1.72
CA PHE A 16 1.93 -6.59 -0.27
C PHE A 16 2.36 -8.01 0.12
N ALA A 17 1.85 -9.04 -0.56
CA ALA A 17 2.22 -10.42 -0.33
C ALA A 17 3.72 -10.66 -0.60
N CYS A 18 4.24 -10.19 -1.75
CA CYS A 18 5.66 -10.26 -2.09
C CYS A 18 6.54 -9.57 -1.05
N ALA A 19 6.16 -8.36 -0.60
CA ALA A 19 6.89 -7.63 0.42
C ALA A 19 6.98 -8.41 1.74
N ARG A 20 5.88 -9.04 2.16
CA ARG A 20 5.80 -9.84 3.39
C ARG A 20 6.70 -11.07 3.39
N VAL A 21 7.08 -11.58 2.22
CA VAL A 21 8.01 -12.71 2.08
C VAL A 21 9.42 -12.27 1.66
N GLY A 22 9.72 -10.97 1.68
CA GLY A 22 11.04 -10.43 1.38
C GLY A 22 11.38 -10.33 -0.12
N LEU A 23 10.40 -10.47 -1.01
CA LEU A 23 10.58 -10.34 -2.46
C LEU A 23 10.45 -8.88 -2.89
N GLY A 24 11.42 -8.05 -2.50
CA GLY A 24 11.36 -6.59 -2.68
C GLY A 24 11.24 -6.14 -4.14
N GLY A 25 11.97 -6.77 -5.07
CA GLY A 25 11.93 -6.43 -6.49
C GLY A 25 10.56 -6.68 -7.12
N GLU A 26 10.00 -7.86 -6.91
CA GLU A 26 8.65 -8.22 -7.34
C GLU A 26 7.60 -7.34 -6.66
N ALA A 27 7.77 -7.07 -5.37
CA ALA A 27 6.87 -6.20 -4.62
C ALA A 27 6.80 -4.80 -5.26
N LEU A 28 7.94 -4.20 -5.59
CA LEU A 28 7.98 -2.90 -6.26
C LEU A 28 7.35 -2.93 -7.65
N HIS A 29 7.57 -3.99 -8.42
CA HIS A 29 6.96 -4.16 -9.74
C HIS A 29 5.42 -4.11 -9.66
N TYR A 30 4.83 -4.89 -8.77
CA TYR A 30 3.38 -4.92 -8.61
C TYR A 30 2.84 -3.66 -7.92
N ALA A 31 3.58 -3.09 -6.96
CA ALA A 31 3.20 -1.86 -6.28
C ALA A 31 3.09 -0.69 -7.26
N ALA A 32 4.06 -0.52 -8.17
CA ALA A 32 4.03 0.53 -9.18
C ALA A 32 2.82 0.42 -10.11
N ARG A 33 2.50 -0.81 -10.56
CA ARG A 33 1.34 -1.08 -11.42
C ARG A 33 0.01 -0.81 -10.71
N GLY A 34 -0.13 -1.29 -9.47
CA GLY A 34 -1.34 -1.11 -8.69
C GLY A 34 -1.55 0.35 -8.28
N PHE A 35 -0.52 0.99 -7.73
CA PHE A 35 -0.60 2.35 -7.18
C PHE A 35 -0.95 3.39 -8.25
N PHE A 36 -0.26 3.39 -9.40
CA PHE A 36 -0.47 4.35 -10.47
C PHE A 36 -1.95 4.42 -10.87
N ARG A 37 -2.58 3.26 -11.10
CA ARG A 37 -3.98 3.19 -11.50
C ARG A 37 -4.97 3.43 -10.35
N THR A 38 -4.56 3.21 -9.11
CA THR A 38 -5.37 3.58 -7.94
C THR A 38 -5.45 5.10 -7.80
N CYS A 39 -4.38 5.83 -8.18
CA CYS A 39 -4.36 7.29 -8.22
C CYS A 39 -5.08 7.89 -9.44
N GLU A 40 -5.20 7.17 -10.56
CA GLU A 40 -5.96 7.59 -11.75
C GLU A 40 -7.49 7.52 -11.59
N HIS A 41 -7.97 6.94 -10.49
CA HIS A 41 -9.38 6.73 -10.25
C HIS A 41 -9.82 7.30 -8.90
N GLU A 42 -11.05 7.80 -8.85
CA GLU A 42 -11.70 8.04 -7.56
C GLU A 42 -11.96 6.68 -6.90
N VAL A 43 -11.22 6.42 -5.81
CA VAL A 43 -11.32 5.20 -5.00
C VAL A 43 -11.74 5.55 -3.59
N ALA A 44 -12.24 4.57 -2.84
CA ALA A 44 -12.52 4.79 -1.43
C ALA A 44 -11.23 5.11 -0.66
N LYS A 45 -11.29 5.97 0.36
CA LYS A 45 -10.11 6.38 1.14
C LYS A 45 -9.33 5.20 1.73
N TRP A 46 -10.01 4.12 2.11
CA TRP A 46 -9.33 2.93 2.63
C TRP A 46 -8.47 2.25 1.56
N GLU A 47 -8.90 2.27 0.29
CA GLU A 47 -8.14 1.72 -0.84
C GLU A 47 -6.93 2.58 -1.13
N GLN A 48 -7.08 3.91 -1.04
CA GLN A 48 -5.97 4.84 -1.16
C GLN A 48 -4.93 4.61 -0.05
N ALA A 49 -5.38 4.49 1.21
CA ALA A 49 -4.49 4.20 2.33
C ALA A 49 -3.74 2.88 2.12
N PHE A 50 -4.47 1.82 1.71
CA PHE A 50 -3.87 0.51 1.45
C PHE A 50 -2.87 0.54 0.29
N ALA A 51 -3.17 1.27 -0.79
CA ALA A 51 -2.26 1.40 -1.93
C ALA A 51 -0.95 2.09 -1.52
N HIS A 52 -1.01 3.14 -0.70
CA HIS A 52 0.20 3.73 -0.10
C HIS A 52 0.94 2.72 0.78
N LEU A 53 0.23 1.98 1.64
CA LEU A 53 0.85 0.99 2.51
C LEU A 53 1.53 -0.15 1.72
N ALA A 54 0.95 -0.57 0.59
CA ALA A 54 1.54 -1.57 -0.30
C ALA A 54 2.85 -1.10 -0.93
N VAL A 55 2.91 0.16 -1.39
CA VAL A 55 4.16 0.77 -1.87
C VAL A 55 5.20 0.87 -0.74
N SER A 56 4.78 1.29 0.45
CA SER A 56 5.66 1.39 1.60
C SER A 56 6.26 0.04 2.01
N ALA A 57 5.45 -1.02 2.04
CA ALA A 57 5.89 -2.38 2.34
C ALA A 57 6.87 -2.89 1.27
N ALA A 58 6.56 -2.66 -0.01
CA ALA A 58 7.44 -3.03 -1.12
C ALA A 58 8.79 -2.31 -1.06
N ALA A 59 8.76 -1.00 -0.79
CA ALA A 59 9.97 -0.19 -0.64
C ALA A 59 10.80 -0.61 0.57
N HIS A 60 10.18 -0.97 1.70
CA HIS A 60 10.89 -1.52 2.84
C HIS A 60 11.59 -2.84 2.50
N ALA A 61 10.88 -3.78 1.87
CA ALA A 61 11.44 -5.07 1.47
C ALA A 61 12.54 -4.96 0.40
N ALA A 62 12.62 -3.82 -0.31
CA ALA A 62 13.63 -3.52 -1.31
C ALA A 62 14.71 -2.53 -0.84
N ASP A 63 14.74 -2.22 0.46
CA ASP A 63 15.69 -1.26 1.08
C ASP A 63 15.66 0.16 0.46
N VAL A 64 14.51 0.61 -0.04
CA VAL A 64 14.29 1.96 -0.60
C VAL A 64 13.70 2.88 0.47
N SER A 65 14.54 3.33 1.39
CA SER A 65 14.15 4.02 2.63
C SER A 65 13.31 5.30 2.44
N GLY A 66 13.62 6.12 1.43
CA GLY A 66 12.86 7.36 1.14
C GLY A 66 11.43 7.06 0.71
N VAL A 67 11.25 6.18 -0.28
CA VAL A 67 9.93 5.75 -0.77
C VAL A 67 9.13 5.05 0.33
N HIS A 68 9.80 4.24 1.15
CA HIS A 68 9.18 3.59 2.30
C HIS A 68 8.56 4.62 3.24
N ARG A 69 9.30 5.66 3.63
CA ARG A 69 8.85 6.71 4.56
C ARG A 69 7.68 7.51 3.98
N ASP A 70 7.85 8.06 2.78
CA ASP A 70 6.84 8.94 2.17
C ASP A 70 5.48 8.26 2.03
N HIS A 71 5.50 7.01 1.57
CA HIS A 71 4.26 6.24 1.42
C HIS A 71 3.72 5.72 2.75
N TYR A 72 4.57 5.43 3.74
CA TYR A 72 4.10 5.05 5.08
C TYR A 72 3.32 6.20 5.71
N ASP A 73 3.92 7.40 5.72
CA ASP A 73 3.33 8.58 6.35
C ASP A 73 2.02 8.96 5.68
N ARG A 74 1.96 8.90 4.35
CA ARG A 74 0.73 9.14 3.61
C ARG A 74 -0.36 8.10 3.88
N ALA A 75 0.02 6.83 4.01
CA ALA A 75 -0.93 5.76 4.37
C ALA A 75 -1.57 6.03 5.75
N VAL A 76 -0.75 6.41 6.73
CA VAL A 76 -1.20 6.75 8.10
C VAL A 76 -2.09 8.01 8.10
N GLU A 77 -1.72 9.03 7.33
CA GLU A 77 -2.51 10.27 7.22
C GLU A 77 -3.91 10.01 6.65
N VAL A 78 -4.00 9.22 5.58
CA VAL A 78 -5.30 8.86 4.97
C VAL A 78 -6.09 7.95 5.91
N TRP A 79 -5.43 7.01 6.58
CA TRP A 79 -6.07 6.13 7.58
C TRP A 79 -6.68 6.89 8.76
N ALA A 80 -6.00 7.94 9.24
CA ALA A 80 -6.49 8.75 10.36
C ALA A 80 -7.87 9.38 10.06
N GLN A 81 -8.19 9.59 8.78
CA GLN A 81 -9.45 10.17 8.29
C GLN A 81 -10.57 9.15 8.08
N LEU A 82 -10.34 7.85 8.27
CA LEU A 82 -11.33 6.80 8.07
C LEU A 82 -12.32 6.70 9.24
N SER A 83 -13.53 6.19 8.97
CA SER A 83 -14.46 5.75 10.02
C SER A 83 -13.92 4.52 10.74
N SER A 84 -14.34 4.28 11.99
CA SER A 84 -13.90 3.15 12.82
C SER A 84 -14.08 1.79 12.14
N GLU A 85 -15.19 1.57 11.44
CA GLU A 85 -15.48 0.34 10.68
C GLU A 85 -14.41 0.03 9.62
N ASN A 86 -13.89 1.07 8.95
CA ASN A 86 -12.88 0.92 7.90
C ASN A 86 -11.44 0.84 8.44
N LYS A 87 -11.22 1.11 9.73
CA LYS A 87 -9.88 1.06 10.33
C LYS A 87 -9.41 -0.37 10.60
N THR A 88 -10.29 -1.27 11.01
CA THR A 88 -9.91 -2.64 11.40
C THR A 88 -9.09 -3.39 10.35
N LEU A 89 -9.47 -3.33 9.07
CA LEU A 89 -8.74 -4.00 7.98
C LEU A 89 -7.36 -3.36 7.74
N PHE A 90 -7.27 -2.04 7.89
CA PHE A 90 -6.02 -1.33 7.74
C PHE A 90 -5.10 -1.56 8.94
N ASP A 91 -5.63 -1.61 10.17
CA ASP A 91 -4.84 -1.80 11.40
C ASP A 91 -4.05 -3.12 11.35
N VAL A 92 -4.69 -4.20 10.86
CA VAL A 92 -4.04 -5.49 10.65
C VAL A 92 -2.89 -5.37 9.63
N SER A 93 -3.10 -4.62 8.55
CA SER A 93 -2.09 -4.44 7.50
C SER A 93 -0.95 -3.53 7.97
N LEU A 94 -1.26 -2.47 8.71
CA LEU A 94 -0.28 -1.51 9.23
C LEU A 94 0.63 -2.17 10.27
N ALA A 95 0.07 -3.01 11.15
CA ALA A 95 0.82 -3.70 12.20
C ALA A 95 1.94 -4.62 11.67
N VAL A 96 1.89 -5.01 10.40
CA VAL A 96 2.86 -5.93 9.79
C VAL A 96 3.87 -5.24 8.87
N VAL A 97 3.80 -3.92 8.72
CA VAL A 97 4.78 -3.10 8.00
C VAL A 97 5.64 -2.37 9.03
N SER A 98 6.96 -2.48 8.90
CA SER A 98 7.90 -1.78 9.77
C SER A 98 7.67 -0.28 9.71
N LYS A 99 7.62 0.39 10.87
CA LYS A 99 7.57 1.85 10.92
C LYS A 99 8.93 2.42 10.46
N PRO A 100 8.97 3.44 9.59
CA PRO A 100 10.21 4.11 9.23
C PRO A 100 10.92 4.66 10.48
N HIS A 101 12.24 4.46 10.56
CA HIS A 101 13.06 5.15 11.55
C HIS A 101 13.20 6.64 11.18
N ALA A 102 13.45 7.50 12.17
CA ALA A 102 13.64 8.95 11.98
C ALA A 102 14.92 9.25 11.20
#